data_AF-A0A5Y3MW80-F1
#
_entry.id   AF-A0A5Y3MW80-F1
#
_cell.length_a   1.000
_cell.length_b   1.000
_cell.length_c   1.000
_cell.angle_alpha   90.00
_cell.angle_beta   90.00
_cell.angle_gamma   90.00
#
_symmetry.space_group_name_H-M   'P 1'
#
loop_
_entity.id
_entity.type
_entity.pdbx_description
1 polymer ?
#
loop_
_entity_poly.entity_id
_entity_poly.type
_entity_poly.pdbx_seq_one_letter_code
_entity_poly.pdbx_strand_id
1 'polypeptide(L)'
;MHRKIKYLAGLIMVISGTVSAGGVANTPENRQFLKQQEELSRQLRDRPDAELKAWADRQIQANPLVQSDRHFLDDLARKQQTSQADKPEQGAVYFISFSIPEEGLKRMLGETRRYSIPATLRGMRDNDLKATADAVLSLVKDGATDGVQIDPTLFTKYDIRSVPTLVVYCRQGYDVIRGNLRVKQALEKVVTAGDCRQVAAGLLDGAGDKPQ
;
A
#
# COMPACT_ATOMS: atom_id res chain seq x y z
N MET A 1 20.65 -45.17 36.59
CA MET A 1 21.85 -44.75 35.81
C MET A 1 21.37 -44.37 34.41
N HIS A 2 21.12 -43.09 34.09
CA HIS A 2 22.04 -42.03 33.63
C HIS A 2 22.52 -42.13 32.17
N ARG A 3 22.19 -41.06 31.40
CA ARG A 3 22.81 -40.50 30.18
C ARG A 3 22.45 -41.19 28.83
N LYS A 4 22.25 -40.49 27.71
CA LYS A 4 22.31 -39.05 27.37
C LYS A 4 21.59 -38.83 26.04
N ILE A 5 20.66 -37.88 26.03
CA ILE A 5 20.13 -37.22 24.82
C ILE A 5 21.28 -36.45 24.18
N LYS A 6 21.57 -36.70 22.90
CA LYS A 6 22.47 -35.87 22.09
C LYS A 6 21.62 -35.05 21.12
N TYR A 7 21.38 -33.80 21.48
CA TYR A 7 20.97 -32.76 20.55
C TYR A 7 22.14 -32.48 19.60
N LEU A 8 21.89 -32.43 18.29
CA LEU A 8 22.72 -31.65 17.39
C LEU A 8 21.82 -30.59 16.75
N ALA A 9 21.96 -29.37 17.25
CA ALA A 9 21.28 -28.18 16.79
C ALA A 9 21.77 -27.82 15.37
N GLY A 10 20.84 -27.73 14.42
CA GLY A 10 21.06 -27.05 13.16
C GLY A 10 20.98 -25.54 13.39
N LEU A 11 22.15 -24.90 13.45
CA LEU A 11 22.40 -23.48 13.60
C LEU A 11 21.75 -22.67 12.46
N ILE A 12 20.79 -21.78 12.74
CA ILE A 12 20.39 -20.73 11.79
C ILE A 12 21.44 -19.62 11.88
N MET A 13 22.39 -19.66 10.94
CA MET A 13 23.37 -18.63 10.72
C MET A 13 22.72 -17.52 9.88
N VAL A 14 22.34 -16.40 10.50
CA VAL A 14 22.05 -15.16 9.76
C VAL A 14 23.38 -14.62 9.27
N ILE A 15 23.79 -15.04 8.07
CA ILE A 15 24.93 -14.44 7.40
C ILE A 15 24.41 -13.20 6.67
N SER A 16 24.63 -12.03 7.28
CA SER A 16 24.72 -10.76 6.56
C SER A 16 25.96 -10.83 5.66
N GLY A 17 25.81 -11.43 4.49
CA GLY A 17 26.80 -11.42 3.42
C GLY A 17 26.18 -10.72 2.22
N THR A 18 26.86 -9.73 1.66
CA THR A 18 26.55 -9.18 0.35
C THR A 18 26.65 -10.31 -0.68
N VAL A 19 25.50 -10.86 -1.09
CA VAL A 19 25.45 -11.85 -2.16
C VAL A 19 25.59 -11.11 -3.49
N SER A 20 26.81 -11.10 -4.03
CA SER A 20 27.02 -10.83 -5.45
C SER A 20 26.20 -11.84 -6.27
N ALA A 21 25.24 -11.32 -7.02
CA ALA A 21 24.36 -12.09 -7.88
C ALA A 21 25.15 -12.67 -9.07
N GLY A 22 25.21 -14.00 -9.15
CA GLY A 22 25.77 -14.71 -10.31
C GLY A 22 26.23 -16.12 -9.98
N GLY A 23 25.33 -17.03 -9.58
CA GLY A 23 25.64 -18.47 -9.52
C GLY A 23 24.97 -19.26 -8.38
N VAL A 24 24.64 -18.63 -7.25
CA VAL A 24 24.24 -19.34 -6.01
C VAL A 24 22.73 -19.65 -5.92
N ALA A 25 21.90 -19.08 -6.79
CA ALA A 25 20.44 -19.24 -6.72
C ALA A 25 19.90 -20.55 -7.34
N ASN A 26 20.70 -21.31 -8.10
CA ASN A 26 20.21 -22.40 -8.97
C ASN A 26 20.65 -23.82 -8.54
N THR A 27 21.02 -24.05 -7.29
CA THR A 27 21.29 -25.42 -6.81
C THR A 27 19.96 -26.16 -6.50
N PRO A 28 19.92 -27.50 -6.63
CA PRO A 28 18.75 -28.31 -6.27
C PRO A 28 18.31 -28.11 -4.81
N GLU A 29 19.28 -27.95 -3.90
CA GLU A 29 19.05 -27.71 -2.48
C GLU A 29 18.37 -26.36 -2.23
N ASN A 30 18.82 -25.30 -2.89
CA ASN A 30 18.19 -23.98 -2.76
C ASN A 30 16.76 -24.01 -3.29
N ARG A 31 16.49 -24.74 -4.38
CA ARG A 31 15.13 -24.92 -4.91
C ARG A 31 14.24 -25.71 -3.94
N GLN A 32 14.77 -26.73 -3.27
CA GLN A 32 14.02 -27.49 -2.27
C GLN A 32 13.71 -26.63 -1.04
N PHE A 33 14.69 -25.86 -0.56
CA PHE A 33 14.49 -24.93 0.55
C PHE A 33 13.44 -23.85 0.24
N LEU A 34 13.51 -23.23 -0.95
CA LEU A 34 12.53 -22.24 -1.39
C LEU A 34 11.13 -22.85 -1.52
N LYS A 35 11.01 -24.05 -2.10
CA LYS A 35 9.73 -24.78 -2.16
C LYS A 35 9.17 -25.07 -0.77
N GLN A 36 10.02 -25.45 0.17
CA GLN A 36 9.63 -25.70 1.55
C GLN A 36 9.14 -24.42 2.23
N GLN A 37 9.80 -23.29 1.99
CA GLN A 37 9.39 -22.00 2.53
C GLN A 37 8.08 -21.51 1.91
N GLU A 38 7.89 -21.71 0.60
CA GLU A 38 6.66 -21.37 -0.10
C GLU A 38 5.49 -22.23 0.37
N GLU A 39 5.68 -23.55 0.51
CA GLU A 39 4.67 -24.48 1.00
C GLU A 39 4.24 -24.13 2.43
N LEU A 40 5.20 -23.85 3.32
CA LEU A 40 4.90 -23.35 4.66
C LEU A 40 4.06 -22.07 4.58
N SER A 41 4.45 -21.11 3.73
CA SER A 41 3.71 -19.85 3.58
C SER A 41 2.28 -20.05 3.06
N ARG A 42 2.05 -21.02 2.16
CA ARG A 42 0.72 -21.38 1.65
C ARG A 42 -0.13 -22.02 2.74
N GLN A 43 0.44 -22.95 3.51
CA GLN A 43 -0.24 -23.56 4.65
C GLN A 43 -0.64 -22.53 5.72
N LEU A 44 0.18 -21.51 5.96
CA LEU A 44 -0.13 -20.40 6.87
C LEU A 44 -1.23 -19.47 6.32
N ARG A 45 -1.37 -19.35 4.99
CA ARG A 45 -2.44 -18.56 4.34
C ARG A 45 -3.78 -19.28 4.33
N ASP A 46 -3.78 -20.60 4.15
CA ASP A 46 -4.99 -21.39 3.94
C ASP A 46 -5.67 -21.86 5.25
N ARG A 47 -5.04 -21.66 6.42
CA ARG A 47 -5.61 -21.99 7.74
C ARG A 47 -5.99 -20.74 8.52
N PRO A 48 -7.29 -20.43 8.72
CA PRO A 48 -7.69 -19.37 9.62
C PRO A 48 -7.67 -19.83 11.08
N ASP A 49 -7.01 -19.01 11.91
CA ASP A 49 -7.31 -18.64 13.30
C ASP A 49 -7.30 -19.67 14.46
N ALA A 50 -6.93 -19.17 15.64
CA ALA A 50 -6.68 -19.82 16.93
C ALA A 50 -5.40 -20.68 17.05
N GLU A 51 -5.25 -21.78 16.33
CA GLU A 51 -4.08 -22.66 16.49
C GLU A 51 -2.78 -22.00 16.03
N LEU A 52 -2.84 -21.25 14.93
CA LEU A 52 -1.71 -20.48 14.40
C LEU A 52 -1.28 -19.40 15.38
N LYS A 53 -2.25 -18.72 15.98
CA LYS A 53 -2.02 -17.70 17.01
C LYS A 53 -1.38 -18.33 18.24
N ALA A 54 -1.90 -19.46 18.72
CA ALA A 54 -1.35 -20.17 19.87
C ALA A 54 0.05 -20.76 19.61
N TRP A 55 0.34 -21.17 18.37
CA TRP A 55 1.69 -21.59 17.97
C TRP A 55 2.66 -20.40 17.88
N ALA A 56 2.24 -19.28 17.25
CA ALA A 56 3.02 -18.06 17.16
C ALA A 56 3.32 -17.47 18.55
N ASP A 57 2.31 -17.40 19.43
CA ASP A 57 2.46 -16.94 20.80
C ASP A 57 3.46 -17.80 21.58
N ARG A 58 3.43 -19.13 21.40
CA ARG A 58 4.44 -20.04 21.97
C ARG A 58 5.85 -19.79 21.45
N GLN A 59 6.00 -19.51 20.16
CA GLN A 59 7.30 -19.17 19.58
C GLN A 59 7.83 -17.83 20.11
N ILE A 60 6.97 -16.82 20.22
CA ILE A 60 7.31 -15.49 20.76
C ILE A 60 7.72 -15.61 22.25
N GLN A 61 7.04 -16.45 23.03
CA GLN A 61 7.42 -16.70 24.42
C GLN A 61 8.72 -17.49 24.55
N ALA A 62 8.96 -18.46 23.67
CA ALA A 62 10.17 -19.29 23.69
C ALA A 62 11.43 -18.52 23.26
N ASN A 63 11.28 -17.44 22.49
CA ASN A 63 12.37 -16.59 22.04
C ASN A 63 12.03 -15.10 22.26
N PRO A 64 12.11 -14.60 23.50
CA PRO A 64 11.76 -13.22 23.80
C PRO A 64 12.75 -12.27 23.10
N LEU A 65 12.21 -11.24 22.45
CA LEU A 65 13.02 -10.17 21.88
C LEU A 65 13.88 -9.51 22.97
N VAL A 66 15.13 -9.19 22.61
CA VAL A 66 16.03 -8.42 23.48
C VAL A 66 15.42 -7.04 23.72
N GLN A 67 15.66 -6.45 24.90
CA GLN A 67 15.00 -5.21 25.33
C GLN A 67 15.15 -4.05 24.34
N SER A 68 16.29 -3.93 23.65
CA SER A 68 16.52 -2.93 22.61
C SER A 68 15.56 -3.05 21.43
N ASP A 69 15.31 -4.28 20.97
CA ASP A 69 14.44 -4.53 19.82
C ASP A 69 12.99 -4.23 20.17
N ARG A 70 12.58 -4.49 21.42
CA ARG A 70 11.24 -4.14 21.92
C ARG A 70 11.01 -2.64 21.91
N HIS A 71 11.97 -1.85 22.42
CA HIS A 71 11.87 -0.39 22.38
C HIS A 71 11.79 0.15 20.95
N PHE A 72 12.61 -0.39 20.04
CA PHE A 72 12.57 0.00 18.63
C PHE A 72 11.22 -0.32 17.97
N LEU A 73 10.65 -1.50 18.22
CA LEU A 73 9.34 -1.89 17.71
C LEU A 73 8.22 -1.03 18.32
N ASP A 74 8.29 -0.70 19.60
CA ASP A 74 7.33 0.18 20.27
C ASP A 74 7.40 1.60 19.70
N ASP A 75 8.59 2.11 19.41
CA ASP A 75 8.78 3.41 18.77
C ASP A 75 8.25 3.44 17.33
N LEU A 76 8.47 2.36 16.57
CA LEU A 76 7.87 2.20 15.23
C LEU A 76 6.34 2.13 15.31
N ALA A 77 5.79 1.35 16.24
CA ALA A 77 4.35 1.23 16.44
C ALA A 77 3.73 2.59 16.83
N ARG A 78 4.38 3.33 17.73
CA ARG A 78 3.98 4.71 18.10
C ARG A 78 4.04 5.65 16.91
N LYS A 79 5.12 5.64 16.13
CA LYS A 79 5.25 6.47 14.92
C LYS A 79 4.20 6.14 13.87
N GLN A 80 3.86 4.86 13.71
CA GLN A 80 2.80 4.44 12.80
C GLN A 80 1.41 4.88 13.30
N GLN A 81 1.15 4.80 14.60
CA GLN A 81 -0.09 5.28 15.22
C GLN A 81 -0.24 6.80 15.10
N THR A 82 0.82 7.57 15.35
CA THR A 82 0.77 9.03 15.18
C THR A 82 0.59 9.42 13.72
N SER A 83 1.24 8.71 12.78
CA SER A 83 1.05 8.90 11.34
C SER A 83 -0.36 8.53 10.85
N GLN A 84 -1.08 7.67 11.57
CA GLN A 84 -2.49 7.38 11.32
C GLN A 84 -3.43 8.41 11.95
N ALA A 85 -3.07 8.96 13.12
CA ALA A 85 -3.84 10.00 13.81
C ALA A 85 -3.83 11.35 13.06
N ASP A 86 -2.76 11.64 12.31
CA ASP A 86 -2.64 12.84 11.47
C ASP A 86 -3.27 12.68 10.08
N LYS A 87 -3.92 11.54 9.77
CA LYS A 87 -4.66 11.43 8.50
C LYS A 87 -5.83 12.40 8.54
N PRO A 88 -5.92 13.34 7.58
CA PRO A 88 -7.00 14.31 7.57
C PRO A 88 -8.33 13.56 7.51
N GLU A 89 -9.24 13.87 8.46
CA GLU A 89 -10.57 13.25 8.57
C GLU A 89 -11.51 13.63 7.41
N GLN A 90 -11.08 14.57 6.57
CA GLN A 90 -11.81 15.07 5.41
C GLN A 90 -10.85 15.33 4.25
N GLY A 91 -11.32 15.09 3.03
CA GLY A 91 -10.51 15.29 1.83
C GLY A 91 -11.09 14.56 0.62
N ALA A 92 -10.25 14.33 -0.38
CA ALA A 92 -10.60 13.55 -1.55
C ALA A 92 -9.46 12.63 -1.97
N VAL A 93 -9.79 11.53 -2.64
CA VAL A 93 -8.85 10.59 -3.26
C VAL A 93 -9.35 10.26 -4.65
N TYR A 94 -8.44 10.27 -5.63
CA TYR A 94 -8.75 9.93 -7.01
C TYR A 94 -8.17 8.57 -7.39
N PHE A 95 -9.00 7.63 -7.81
CA PHE A 95 -8.60 6.25 -8.10
C PHE A 95 -8.37 6.04 -9.59
N ILE A 96 -7.19 5.51 -9.93
CA ILE A 96 -6.75 5.24 -11.31
C ILE A 96 -6.09 3.86 -11.45
N SER A 97 -5.90 3.42 -12.69
CA SER A 97 -5.17 2.19 -13.03
C SER A 97 -4.48 2.33 -14.38
N PHE A 98 -3.45 1.51 -14.62
CA PHE A 98 -2.75 1.42 -15.91
C PHE A 98 -3.58 0.78 -17.03
N SER A 99 -4.79 0.30 -16.75
CA SER A 99 -5.75 -0.04 -17.82
C SER A 99 -6.20 1.18 -18.62
N ILE A 100 -5.99 2.39 -18.09
CA ILE A 100 -6.22 3.66 -18.76
C ILE A 100 -4.98 4.00 -19.60
N PRO A 101 -5.14 4.40 -20.88
CA PRO A 101 -4.02 4.84 -21.71
C PRO A 101 -3.25 6.00 -21.09
N GLU A 102 -1.96 6.12 -21.39
CA GLU A 102 -1.06 7.13 -20.83
C GLU A 102 -1.58 8.57 -21.04
N GLU A 103 -2.10 8.88 -22.24
CA GLU A 103 -2.74 10.16 -22.56
C GLU A 103 -3.98 10.47 -21.69
N GLY A 104 -4.69 9.44 -21.26
CA GLY A 104 -5.78 9.56 -20.30
C GLY A 104 -5.24 9.89 -18.92
N LEU A 105 -4.23 9.14 -18.47
CA LEU A 105 -3.60 9.31 -17.16
C LEU A 105 -2.96 10.69 -17.01
N LYS A 106 -2.20 11.18 -18.00
CA LYS A 106 -1.55 12.50 -17.95
C LYS A 106 -2.54 13.63 -17.69
N ARG A 107 -3.63 13.64 -18.44
CA ARG A 107 -4.72 14.61 -18.27
C ARG A 107 -5.39 14.50 -16.89
N MET A 108 -5.74 13.28 -16.46
CA MET A 108 -6.39 13.08 -15.16
C MET A 108 -5.48 13.52 -14.01
N LEU A 109 -4.20 13.18 -14.09
CA LEU A 109 -3.19 13.52 -13.08
C LEU A 109 -2.96 15.04 -13.00
N GLY A 110 -2.90 15.71 -14.15
CA GLY A 110 -2.79 17.18 -14.18
C GLY A 110 -3.99 17.87 -13.54
N GLU A 111 -5.20 17.33 -13.74
CA GLU A 111 -6.39 17.82 -13.04
C GLU A 111 -6.32 17.58 -11.54
N THR A 112 -6.01 16.36 -11.10
CA THR A 112 -5.94 16.05 -9.66
C THR A 112 -4.90 16.90 -8.95
N ARG A 113 -3.77 17.19 -9.61
CA ARG A 113 -2.71 18.07 -9.11
C ARG A 113 -3.22 19.49 -8.85
N ARG A 114 -3.98 20.06 -9.79
CA ARG A 114 -4.59 21.40 -9.62
C ARG A 114 -5.47 21.49 -8.37
N TYR A 115 -6.22 20.43 -8.07
CA TYR A 115 -7.09 20.37 -6.89
C TYR A 115 -6.39 19.83 -5.63
N SER A 116 -5.08 19.56 -5.68
CA SER A 116 -4.31 18.94 -4.59
C SER A 116 -4.89 17.61 -4.11
N ILE A 117 -5.52 16.87 -5.01
CA ILE A 117 -6.14 15.57 -4.72
C ILE A 117 -5.10 14.48 -5.01
N PRO A 118 -4.73 13.63 -4.04
CA PRO A 118 -3.83 12.52 -4.29
C PRO A 118 -4.48 11.50 -5.23
N ALA A 119 -3.73 11.10 -6.26
CA ALA A 119 -4.11 10.02 -7.15
C ALA A 119 -3.59 8.67 -6.60
N THR A 120 -4.49 7.72 -6.36
CA THR A 120 -4.17 6.36 -5.92
C THR A 120 -4.29 5.38 -7.08
N LEU A 121 -3.20 4.67 -7.31
CA LEU A 121 -3.04 3.70 -8.38
C LEU A 121 -3.34 2.28 -7.89
N ARG A 122 -4.08 1.52 -8.69
CA ARG A 122 -4.36 0.11 -8.41
C ARG A 122 -3.16 -0.77 -8.75
N GLY A 123 -2.40 -1.16 -7.72
CA GLY A 123 -1.38 -2.20 -7.82
C GLY A 123 -0.25 -1.88 -8.80
N MET A 124 0.37 -2.93 -9.34
CA MET A 124 1.52 -2.85 -10.25
C MET A 124 1.07 -3.09 -11.69
N ARG A 125 1.68 -2.37 -12.64
CA ARG A 125 1.57 -2.61 -14.07
C ARG A 125 2.13 -4.00 -14.39
N ASP A 126 1.31 -4.85 -15.00
CA ASP A 126 1.70 -6.18 -15.46
C ASP A 126 2.40 -7.06 -14.40
N ASN A 127 2.09 -6.82 -13.11
CA ASN A 127 2.76 -7.45 -11.96
C ASN A 127 4.29 -7.22 -11.89
N ASP A 128 4.79 -6.15 -12.51
CA ASP A 128 6.21 -5.80 -12.56
C ASP A 128 6.44 -4.44 -11.88
N LEU A 129 7.28 -4.46 -10.83
CA LEU A 129 7.65 -3.26 -10.06
C LEU A 129 8.46 -2.26 -10.88
N LYS A 130 9.37 -2.72 -11.74
CA LYS A 130 10.21 -1.86 -12.55
C LYS A 130 9.37 -1.17 -13.63
N ALA A 131 8.53 -1.91 -14.35
CA ALA A 131 7.64 -1.36 -15.36
C ALA A 131 6.65 -0.35 -14.76
N THR A 132 6.19 -0.61 -13.52
CA THR A 132 5.37 0.32 -12.74
C THR A 132 6.14 1.60 -12.42
N ALA A 133 7.34 1.46 -11.85
CA ALA A 133 8.18 2.59 -11.48
C ALA A 133 8.54 3.45 -12.69
N ASP A 134 8.90 2.83 -13.83
CA ASP A 134 9.23 3.52 -15.07
C ASP A 134 8.02 4.32 -15.60
N ALA A 135 6.82 3.72 -15.58
CA ALA A 135 5.61 4.41 -16.02
C ALA A 135 5.24 5.59 -15.11
N VAL A 136 5.30 5.40 -13.79
CA VAL A 136 5.06 6.49 -12.83
C VAL A 136 6.11 7.60 -13.00
N LEU A 137 7.38 7.23 -13.19
CA LEU A 137 8.46 8.18 -13.37
C LEU A 137 8.30 9.00 -14.66
N SER A 138 7.85 8.39 -15.76
CA SER A 138 7.52 9.12 -16.99
C SER A 138 6.39 10.13 -16.76
N LEU A 139 5.33 9.74 -16.05
CA LEU A 139 4.23 10.65 -15.70
C LEU A 139 4.67 11.83 -14.82
N VAL A 140 5.62 11.61 -13.91
CA VAL A 140 6.18 12.67 -13.06
C VAL A 140 7.12 13.60 -13.85
N LYS A 141 8.01 13.04 -14.68
CA LYS A 141 8.96 13.81 -15.50
C LYS A 141 8.25 14.74 -16.49
N ASP A 142 7.14 14.29 -17.05
CA ASP A 142 6.30 15.08 -17.96
C ASP A 142 5.47 16.15 -17.23
N GLY A 143 5.62 16.29 -15.91
CA GLY A 143 4.95 17.30 -15.09
C GLY A 143 3.47 17.01 -14.83
N ALA A 144 2.97 15.83 -15.21
CA ALA A 144 1.56 15.48 -15.04
C ALA A 144 1.17 15.29 -13.57
N THR A 145 2.10 14.85 -12.72
CA THR A 145 1.89 14.72 -11.26
C THR A 145 3.19 14.86 -10.48
N ASP A 146 3.10 15.19 -9.19
CA ASP A 146 4.22 15.13 -8.23
C ASP A 146 4.46 13.69 -7.70
N GLY A 147 3.56 12.77 -8.03
CA GLY A 147 3.65 11.34 -7.68
C GLY A 147 2.30 10.64 -7.75
N VAL A 148 2.27 9.33 -7.51
CA VAL A 148 1.02 8.57 -7.29
C VAL A 148 1.16 7.72 -6.05
N GLN A 149 0.05 7.56 -5.33
CA GLN A 149 -0.02 6.70 -4.16
C GLN A 149 -0.34 5.26 -4.57
N ILE A 150 0.34 4.28 -4.00
CA ILE A 150 -0.02 2.87 -4.15
C ILE A 150 -0.51 2.37 -2.79
N ASP A 151 -1.83 2.32 -2.62
CA ASP A 151 -2.46 1.81 -1.41
C ASP A 151 -3.65 0.89 -1.76
N PRO A 152 -3.47 -0.44 -1.72
CA PRO A 152 -4.54 -1.38 -2.05
C PRO A 152 -5.69 -1.34 -1.03
N THR A 153 -5.44 -0.88 0.20
CA THR A 153 -6.46 -0.85 1.25
C THR A 153 -7.56 0.17 0.96
N LEU A 154 -7.22 1.29 0.31
CA LEU A 154 -8.19 2.33 -0.05
C LEU A 154 -9.22 1.84 -1.08
N PHE A 155 -8.81 0.98 -2.03
CA PHE A 155 -9.73 0.37 -3.00
C PHE A 155 -10.77 -0.51 -2.31
N THR A 156 -10.35 -1.30 -1.32
CA THR A 156 -11.26 -2.14 -0.54
C THR A 156 -12.12 -1.29 0.40
N LYS A 157 -11.54 -0.29 1.06
CA LYS A 157 -12.23 0.60 2.02
C LYS A 157 -13.44 1.29 1.40
N TYR A 158 -13.33 1.77 0.16
CA TYR A 158 -14.40 2.50 -0.53
C TYR A 158 -15.13 1.66 -1.61
N ASP A 159 -14.94 0.33 -1.62
CA ASP A 159 -15.52 -0.61 -2.61
C ASP A 159 -15.35 -0.13 -4.08
N ILE A 160 -14.11 0.25 -4.43
CA ILE A 160 -13.77 0.75 -5.76
C ILE A 160 -13.46 -0.43 -6.69
N ARG A 161 -14.45 -0.81 -7.50
CA ARG A 161 -14.31 -1.90 -8.48
C ARG A 161 -13.87 -1.39 -9.86
N SER A 162 -14.34 -0.21 -10.25
CA SER A 162 -14.07 0.44 -11.52
C SER A 162 -13.27 1.73 -11.34
N VAL A 163 -12.43 2.05 -12.32
CA VAL A 163 -11.70 3.31 -12.42
C VAL A 163 -11.96 3.96 -13.79
N PRO A 164 -11.85 5.29 -13.92
CA PRO A 164 -11.53 6.26 -12.88
C PRO A 164 -12.71 6.53 -11.93
N THR A 165 -12.39 6.83 -10.66
CA THR A 165 -13.38 7.15 -9.62
C THR A 165 -12.84 8.21 -8.67
N LEU A 166 -13.62 9.25 -8.38
CA LEU A 166 -13.33 10.23 -7.32
C LEU A 166 -14.11 9.87 -6.07
N VAL A 167 -13.42 9.85 -4.92
CA VAL A 167 -14.06 9.73 -3.60
C VAL A 167 -13.80 11.01 -2.83
N VAL A 168 -14.85 11.65 -2.36
CA VAL A 168 -14.77 12.77 -1.40
C VAL A 168 -15.25 12.24 -0.05
N TYR A 169 -14.46 12.43 1.00
CA TYR A 169 -14.77 11.90 2.31
C TYR A 169 -14.75 13.01 3.37
N CYS A 170 -15.58 12.82 4.39
CA CYS A 170 -15.76 13.73 5.51
C CYS A 170 -16.09 12.93 6.77
N ARG A 171 -16.20 13.60 7.92
CA ARG A 171 -16.51 12.94 9.22
C ARG A 171 -17.80 12.12 9.21
N GLN A 172 -18.75 12.46 8.34
CA GLN A 172 -20.07 11.83 8.24
C GLN A 172 -20.10 10.61 7.31
N GLY A 173 -19.11 10.44 6.44
CA GLY A 173 -19.14 9.39 5.41
C GLY A 173 -18.28 9.75 4.19
N TYR A 174 -18.69 9.26 3.02
CA TYR A 174 -18.01 9.53 1.77
C TYR A 174 -18.97 9.48 0.56
N ASP A 175 -18.72 10.33 -0.42
CA ASP A 175 -19.39 10.36 -1.71
C ASP A 175 -18.48 9.73 -2.77
N VAL A 176 -19.06 8.92 -3.66
CA VAL A 176 -18.32 8.23 -4.73
C VAL A 176 -18.86 8.66 -6.09
N ILE A 177 -18.02 9.34 -6.88
CA ILE A 177 -18.32 9.73 -8.25
C ILE A 177 -17.55 8.83 -9.21
N ARG A 178 -18.27 7.96 -9.91
CA ARG A 178 -17.70 7.01 -10.87
C ARG A 178 -17.77 7.56 -12.30
N GLY A 179 -16.77 7.23 -13.10
CA GLY A 179 -16.74 7.51 -14.53
C GLY A 179 -15.75 8.60 -14.92
N ASN A 180 -15.55 8.75 -16.23
CA ASN A 180 -14.58 9.67 -16.82
C ASN A 180 -15.11 11.12 -16.85
N LEU A 181 -15.35 11.68 -15.67
CA LEU A 181 -15.70 13.09 -15.49
C LEU A 181 -14.45 13.90 -15.16
N ARG A 182 -14.43 15.16 -15.60
CA ARG A 182 -13.42 16.13 -15.16
C ARG A 182 -13.50 16.30 -13.65
N VAL A 183 -12.37 16.46 -12.96
CA VAL A 183 -12.33 16.57 -11.48
C VAL A 183 -13.22 17.72 -11.00
N LYS A 184 -13.19 18.87 -11.69
CA LYS A 184 -14.08 20.00 -11.40
C LYS A 184 -15.56 19.61 -11.41
N GLN A 185 -16.00 18.95 -12.47
CA GLN A 185 -17.41 18.54 -12.63
C GLN A 185 -17.81 17.50 -11.60
N ALA A 186 -16.90 16.59 -11.25
CA ALA A 186 -17.13 15.60 -10.20
C ALA A 186 -17.31 16.27 -8.83
N LEU A 187 -16.48 17.27 -8.50
CA LEU A 187 -16.62 18.06 -7.28
C LEU A 187 -17.93 18.89 -7.28
N GLU A 188 -18.28 19.55 -8.38
CA GLU A 188 -19.54 20.30 -8.53
C GLU A 188 -20.78 19.41 -8.28
N LYS A 189 -20.74 18.16 -8.77
CA LYS A 189 -21.79 17.17 -8.48
C LYS A 189 -21.90 16.86 -6.99
N VAL A 190 -20.76 16.69 -6.30
CA VAL A 190 -20.75 16.48 -4.85
C VAL A 190 -21.28 17.72 -4.12
N VAL A 191 -20.90 18.93 -4.54
CA VAL A 191 -21.42 20.20 -3.98
C VAL A 191 -22.94 20.32 -4.13
N THR A 192 -23.50 19.80 -5.22
CA THR A 192 -24.95 19.92 -5.50
C THR A 192 -25.76 18.85 -4.79
N ALA A 193 -25.30 17.60 -4.77
CA ALA A 193 -26.11 16.44 -4.42
C ALA A 193 -25.46 15.47 -3.41
N GLY A 194 -24.21 15.67 -3.02
CA GLY A 194 -23.49 14.79 -2.09
C GLY A 194 -23.72 15.14 -0.62
N ASP A 195 -23.17 14.31 0.25
CA ASP A 195 -23.19 14.52 1.70
C ASP A 195 -21.98 15.37 2.15
N CYS A 196 -20.82 15.19 1.53
CA CYS A 196 -19.57 15.90 1.83
C CYS A 196 -19.43 17.24 1.05
N ARG A 197 -20.54 17.97 0.86
CA ARG A 197 -20.62 19.23 0.07
C ARG A 197 -19.60 20.28 0.46
N GLN A 198 -19.42 20.51 1.75
CA GLN A 198 -18.51 21.54 2.27
C GLN A 198 -17.05 21.23 1.94
N VAL A 199 -16.66 19.97 1.98
CA VAL A 199 -15.31 19.52 1.61
C VAL A 199 -15.09 19.71 0.12
N ALA A 200 -16.06 19.32 -0.72
CA ALA A 200 -15.97 19.49 -2.17
C ALA A 200 -15.90 20.97 -2.58
N ALA A 201 -16.65 21.85 -1.92
CA ALA A 201 -16.58 23.29 -2.15
C ALA A 201 -15.19 23.85 -1.80
N GLY A 202 -14.64 23.49 -0.63
CA GLY A 202 -13.29 23.91 -0.24
C GLY A 202 -12.20 23.44 -1.20
N LEU A 203 -12.33 22.24 -1.77
CA LEU A 203 -11.42 21.74 -2.81
C LEU A 203 -11.52 22.54 -4.12
N LEU A 204 -12.72 22.96 -4.51
CA LEU A 204 -12.93 23.80 -5.69
C LEU A 204 -12.31 25.20 -5.52
N ASP A 205 -12.49 25.80 -4.34
CA ASP A 205 -11.99 27.14 -4.03
C ASP A 205 -10.45 27.15 -3.91
N GLY A 206 -9.87 26.14 -3.25
CA GLY A 206 -8.42 26.01 -3.09
C GLY A 206 -7.63 25.80 -4.39
N ALA A 207 -8.31 25.43 -5.48
CA ALA A 207 -7.70 25.33 -6.81
C ALA A 207 -7.56 26.67 -7.53
N GLY A 208 -8.27 27.72 -7.09
CA GLY A 208 -8.20 29.07 -7.66
C GLY A 208 -6.96 29.86 -7.25
N ASP A 209 -6.28 29.44 -6.18
CA ASP A 209 -5.21 30.21 -5.52
C ASP A 209 -3.78 29.72 -5.88
N LYS A 210 -3.65 28.73 -6.77
CA LYS A 210 -2.36 28.18 -7.19
C LYS A 210 -1.94 28.69 -8.58
N PRO A 211 -0.74 29.31 -8.74
CA PRO A 211 -0.23 29.72 -10.04
C PRO A 211 -0.03 28.50 -10.96
N GLN A 212 -0.28 28.72 -12.26
CA GLN A 212 -0.10 27.73 -13.33
C GLN A 212 1.38 27.43 -13.61
#